data_AF-A0A2N2SU44-F1
#
_entry.id   AF-A0A2N2SU44-F1
#
_cell.length_a   1.000
_cell.length_b   1.000
_cell.length_c   1.000
_cell.angle_alpha   90.00
_cell.angle_beta   90.00
_cell.angle_gamma   90.00
#
_symmetry.space_group_name_H-M   'P 1'
#
loop_
_entity.id
_entity.type
_entity.pdbx_description
1 polymer ?
#
loop_
_entity_poly.entity_id
_entity_poly.type
_entity_poly.pdbx_seq_one_letter_code
_entity_poly.pdbx_strand_id
1 'polypeptide(L)'
;DAMLTPEMLGDDFCVTGTHNGYQRLSDPVSHKRTLRAAPEGEAPGWTITDDLRGKRKSVSHDFELNWNVGPAVAVQLVGSDAETTSSGGAEFLLTARDMPDLLLTITAEPPATFCIHHGDDGPPPRAWWSRRYLHKQAILQISARTSGAACRLTTVIRLAKPPATAPDKR
;
A
#
# COMPACT_ATOMS: atom_id res chain seq x y z
N ASP A 1 4.66 -18.51 -10.96
CA ASP A 1 6.00 -18.46 -10.34
C ASP A 1 6.38 -17.02 -10.06
N ALA A 2 6.55 -16.69 -8.78
CA ALA A 2 7.08 -15.41 -8.35
C ALA A 2 8.58 -15.59 -8.11
N MET A 3 9.41 -14.78 -8.77
CA MET A 3 10.85 -14.74 -8.50
C MET A 3 11.14 -13.59 -7.55
N LEU A 4 11.74 -13.91 -6.40
CA LEU A 4 12.26 -12.94 -5.44
C LEU A 4 13.77 -12.90 -5.61
N THR A 5 14.32 -11.74 -5.96
CA THR A 5 15.76 -11.50 -5.97
C THR A 5 16.08 -10.53 -4.85
N PRO A 6 16.52 -11.02 -3.68
CA PRO A 6 17.07 -10.15 -2.64
C PRO A 6 18.44 -9.65 -3.10
N GLU A 7 18.60 -8.33 -3.16
CA GLU A 7 19.90 -7.69 -3.36
C GLU A 7 20.20 -6.86 -2.11
N MET A 8 21.25 -7.24 -1.38
CA MET A 8 21.82 -6.38 -0.35
C MET A 8 22.65 -5.32 -1.05
N LEU A 9 22.08 -4.13 -1.25
CA LEU A 9 22.80 -2.97 -1.76
C LEU A 9 23.44 -2.25 -0.56
N GLY A 10 24.44 -2.88 0.08
CA GLY A 10 25.03 -2.38 1.34
C GLY A 10 24.17 -2.71 2.56
N ASP A 11 24.10 -1.80 3.54
CA ASP A 11 23.30 -1.92 4.77
C ASP A 11 21.78 -1.74 4.51
N ASP A 12 21.38 -1.43 3.28
CA ASP A 12 20.00 -1.18 2.89
C ASP A 12 19.28 -2.44 2.41
N PHE A 13 18.28 -2.88 3.17
CA PHE A 13 17.43 -4.02 2.80
C PHE A 13 16.52 -3.67 1.60
N CYS A 14 16.70 -4.38 0.49
CA CYS A 14 15.88 -4.24 -0.72
C CYS A 14 15.48 -5.61 -1.30
N VAL A 15 14.18 -5.79 -1.54
CA VAL A 15 13.65 -6.99 -2.19
C VAL A 15 12.77 -6.60 -3.37
N THR A 16 13.02 -7.21 -4.52
CA THR A 16 12.16 -7.09 -5.70
C THR A 16 11.51 -8.43 -6.02
N GLY A 17 10.21 -8.38 -6.28
CA GLY A 17 9.41 -9.52 -6.73
C GLY A 17 8.67 -9.18 -8.02
N THR A 18 8.55 -10.16 -8.91
CA THR A 18 7.71 -10.07 -10.10
C THR A 18 6.60 -11.12 -10.07
N HIS A 19 5.47 -10.75 -10.66
CA HIS A 19 4.24 -11.53 -10.71
C HIS A 19 3.79 -11.64 -12.17
N ASN A 20 3.26 -12.81 -12.53
CA ASN A 20 2.71 -13.11 -13.86
C ASN A 20 1.21 -13.48 -13.82
N GLY A 21 0.51 -13.17 -12.72
CA GLY A 21 -0.90 -13.55 -12.50
C GLY A 21 -1.87 -13.02 -13.56
N TYR A 22 -1.53 -11.93 -14.24
CA TYR A 22 -2.36 -11.35 -15.30
C TYR A 22 -2.04 -11.85 -16.72
N GLN A 23 -1.23 -12.91 -16.87
CA GLN A 23 -0.93 -13.48 -18.19
C GLN A 23 -2.15 -14.07 -18.91
N ARG A 24 -3.23 -14.34 -18.18
CA ARG A 24 -4.48 -14.87 -18.73
C ARG A 24 -5.37 -13.79 -19.38
N LEU A 25 -5.06 -12.51 -19.19
CA LEU A 25 -5.79 -11.42 -19.83
C LEU A 25 -5.51 -11.39 -21.33
N SER A 26 -6.49 -10.93 -22.11
CA SER A 26 -6.33 -10.74 -23.55
C SER A 26 -5.22 -9.73 -23.89
N ASP A 27 -5.00 -8.75 -23.02
CA ASP A 27 -3.79 -7.94 -22.96
C ASP A 27 -3.08 -8.18 -21.61
N PRO A 28 -2.04 -9.03 -21.56
CA PRO A 28 -1.35 -9.35 -20.32
C PRO A 28 -0.79 -8.14 -19.60
N VAL A 29 -0.88 -8.14 -18.27
CA VAL A 29 -0.26 -7.12 -17.41
C VAL A 29 0.93 -7.72 -16.66
N SER A 30 2.08 -7.05 -16.69
CA SER A 30 3.21 -7.35 -15.83
C SER A 30 3.11 -6.55 -14.53
N HIS A 31 3.48 -7.15 -13.40
CA HIS A 31 3.57 -6.47 -12.11
C HIS A 31 4.92 -6.75 -11.45
N LYS A 32 5.65 -5.67 -11.13
CA LYS A 32 6.87 -5.70 -10.33
C LYS A 32 6.64 -4.91 -9.05
N ARG A 33 6.96 -5.50 -7.91
CA ARG A 33 6.97 -4.83 -6.60
C ARG A 33 8.38 -4.77 -6.05
N THR A 34 8.81 -3.61 -5.60
CA THR A 34 10.06 -3.41 -4.88
C THR A 34 9.75 -2.91 -3.48
N LEU A 35 10.31 -3.55 -2.46
CA LEU A 35 10.24 -3.16 -1.05
C LEU A 35 11.64 -2.72 -0.61
N ARG A 36 11.74 -1.55 0.02
CA ARG A 36 12.95 -1.04 0.67
C ARG A 36 12.65 -0.71 2.11
N ALA A 37 13.50 -1.13 3.04
CA ALA A 37 13.49 -0.60 4.40
C ALA A 37 14.18 0.76 4.44
N ALA A 38 13.85 1.59 5.43
CA ALA A 38 14.64 2.78 5.73
C ALA A 38 16.10 2.35 6.09
N PRO A 39 17.11 3.14 5.67
CA PRO A 39 18.51 2.89 6.03
C PRO A 39 18.73 2.84 7.55
N GLU A 40 19.80 2.18 7.96
CA GLU A 40 20.21 2.18 9.36
C GLU A 40 20.55 3.62 9.82
N GLY A 41 20.03 4.01 10.99
CA GLY A 41 20.20 5.37 11.55
C GLY A 41 19.10 6.37 11.15
N GLU A 42 18.20 6.02 10.23
CA GLU A 42 17.00 6.80 9.93
C GLU A 42 15.78 6.34 10.75
N ALA A 43 14.70 7.13 10.73
CA ALA A 43 13.45 6.71 11.36
C ALA A 43 12.91 5.44 10.66
N PRO A 44 12.44 4.43 11.41
CA PRO A 44 12.01 3.17 10.81
C PRO A 44 10.84 3.39 9.85
N GLY A 45 10.91 2.71 8.71
CA GLY A 45 9.88 2.80 7.68
C GLY A 45 10.14 1.88 6.50
N TRP A 46 9.18 1.85 5.59
CA TRP A 46 9.24 1.08 4.36
C TRP A 46 8.78 1.91 3.18
N THR A 47 9.44 1.72 2.04
CA THR A 47 8.96 2.20 0.74
C THR A 47 8.63 0.99 -0.13
N ILE A 48 7.41 0.94 -0.63
CA ILE A 48 6.91 -0.07 -1.55
C ILE A 48 6.62 0.61 -2.88
N THR A 49 7.22 0.15 -3.97
CA THR A 49 6.93 0.63 -5.33
C THR A 49 6.35 -0.50 -6.15
N ASP A 50 5.17 -0.26 -6.71
CA ASP A 50 4.47 -1.14 -7.64
C ASP A 50 4.52 -0.55 -9.04
N ASP A 51 5.25 -1.20 -9.95
CA ASP A 51 5.25 -0.90 -11.38
C ASP A 51 4.33 -1.91 -12.09
N LEU A 52 3.23 -1.44 -12.67
CA LEU A 52 2.32 -2.25 -13.48
C LEU A 52 2.30 -1.75 -14.92
N ARG A 53 2.28 -2.69 -15.88
CA ARG A 53 2.30 -2.36 -17.30
C ARG A 53 1.54 -3.39 -18.13
N GLY A 54 0.59 -2.91 -18.94
CA GLY A 54 -0.05 -3.70 -19.98
C GLY A 54 0.90 -3.97 -21.15
N LYS A 55 0.70 -5.10 -21.83
CA LYS A 55 1.53 -5.50 -22.98
C LYS A 55 1.42 -4.50 -24.13
N ARG A 56 0.22 -4.01 -24.42
CA ARG A 56 -0.02 -3.01 -25.49
C ARG A 56 -0.15 -1.62 -24.88
N LYS A 57 0.67 -0.68 -25.37
CA LYS A 57 0.64 0.72 -24.94
C LYS A 57 -0.66 1.46 -25.28
N SER A 58 -1.45 0.96 -26.23
CA SER A 58 -2.72 1.55 -26.65
C SER A 58 -3.92 1.05 -25.86
N VAL A 59 -3.74 0.06 -24.99
CA VAL A 59 -4.82 -0.52 -24.19
C VAL A 59 -4.72 0.02 -22.78
N SER A 60 -5.81 0.63 -22.31
CA SER A 60 -5.92 1.07 -20.91
C SER A 60 -6.42 -0.07 -20.04
N HIS A 61 -5.87 -0.17 -18.84
CA HIS A 61 -6.27 -1.09 -17.79
C HIS A 61 -6.69 -0.31 -16.55
N ASP A 62 -7.56 -0.89 -15.74
CA ASP A 62 -7.86 -0.40 -14.40
C ASP A 62 -6.92 -1.08 -13.40
N PHE A 63 -6.17 -0.28 -12.65
CA PHE A 63 -5.27 -0.73 -11.61
C PHE A 63 -5.80 -0.34 -10.24
N GLU A 64 -5.76 -1.26 -9.29
CA GLU A 64 -6.17 -1.02 -7.91
C GLU A 64 -5.14 -1.62 -6.94
N LEU A 65 -4.58 -0.77 -6.08
CA LEU A 65 -3.77 -1.18 -4.93
C LEU A 65 -4.66 -1.19 -3.69
N ASN A 66 -4.61 -2.27 -2.92
CA ASN A 66 -5.39 -2.44 -1.71
C ASN A 66 -4.49 -2.73 -0.50
N TRP A 67 -4.72 -1.99 0.59
CA TRP A 67 -4.14 -2.23 1.91
C TRP A 67 -5.24 -2.59 2.89
N ASN A 68 -5.27 -3.84 3.32
CA ASN A 68 -6.16 -4.29 4.39
C ASN A 68 -5.61 -3.82 5.74
N VAL A 69 -6.43 -3.14 6.51
CA VAL A 69 -6.03 -2.57 7.80
C VAL A 69 -6.52 -3.51 8.90
N GLY A 70 -5.61 -3.88 9.81
CA GLY A 70 -5.90 -4.88 10.84
C GLY A 70 -7.10 -4.52 11.73
N PRO A 71 -7.69 -5.50 12.42
CA PRO A 71 -8.77 -5.23 13.37
C PRO A 71 -8.26 -4.26 14.46
N ALA A 72 -9.15 -3.38 14.93
CA ALA A 72 -8.88 -2.37 15.96
C ALA A 72 -7.85 -1.28 15.57
N VAL A 73 -7.53 -1.14 14.28
CA VAL A 73 -6.80 0.01 13.74
C VAL A 73 -7.80 0.97 13.09
N ALA A 74 -7.79 2.23 13.51
CA ALA A 74 -8.55 3.29 12.87
C ALA A 74 -7.73 3.95 11.76
N VAL A 75 -8.41 4.42 10.71
CA VAL A 75 -7.80 5.08 9.55
C VAL A 75 -8.47 6.44 9.36
N GLN A 76 -7.67 7.46 9.12
CA GLN A 76 -8.15 8.79 8.73
C GLN A 76 -7.36 9.29 7.53
N LEU A 77 -8.05 9.94 6.58
CA LEU A 77 -7.39 10.69 5.51
C LEU A 77 -6.83 12.00 6.10
N VAL A 78 -5.53 12.24 5.93
CA VAL A 78 -4.89 13.43 6.48
C VAL A 78 -5.33 14.66 5.70
N GLY A 79 -5.74 15.71 6.41
CA GLY A 79 -6.15 16.99 5.82
C GLY A 79 -7.56 16.99 5.21
N SER A 80 -8.35 15.95 5.45
CA SER A 80 -9.75 15.89 5.01
C SER A 80 -10.58 15.00 5.93
N ASP A 81 -11.83 15.39 6.18
CA ASP A 81 -12.81 14.50 6.85
C ASP A 81 -13.53 13.57 5.85
N ALA A 82 -13.21 13.67 4.56
CA ALA A 82 -13.78 12.78 3.53
C ALA A 82 -13.08 11.42 3.53
N GLU A 83 -13.82 10.38 3.14
CA GLU A 83 -13.28 9.03 2.95
C GLU A 83 -12.68 8.82 1.55
N THR A 84 -12.76 9.82 0.67
CA THR A 84 -12.32 9.73 -0.73
C THR A 84 -11.67 11.02 -1.20
N THR A 85 -10.59 10.89 -1.99
CA THR A 85 -9.92 12.01 -2.67
C THR A 85 -9.33 11.57 -4.01
N SER A 86 -9.19 12.49 -4.95
CA SER A 86 -8.56 12.23 -6.25
C SER A 86 -7.39 13.19 -6.46
N SER A 87 -6.18 12.65 -6.55
CA SER A 87 -4.94 13.45 -6.58
C SER A 87 -3.76 12.60 -7.09
N GLY A 88 -2.57 13.20 -7.19
CA GLY A 88 -1.32 12.45 -7.39
C GLY A 88 -0.86 11.67 -6.14
N GLY A 89 -1.48 11.91 -4.98
CA GLY A 89 -1.16 11.20 -3.74
C GLY A 89 -2.03 11.57 -2.54
N ALA A 90 -2.14 10.64 -1.59
CA ALA A 90 -2.91 10.77 -0.36
C ALA A 90 -2.09 10.25 0.83
N GLU A 91 -2.28 10.83 2.01
CA GLU A 91 -1.68 10.38 3.27
C GLU A 91 -2.77 9.94 4.25
N PHE A 92 -2.55 8.80 4.88
CA PHE A 92 -3.47 8.20 5.83
C PHE A 92 -2.79 8.08 7.20
N LEU A 93 -3.48 8.52 8.24
CA LEU A 93 -3.09 8.28 9.62
C LEU A 93 -3.73 6.99 10.11
N LEU A 94 -2.88 6.04 10.54
CA LEU A 94 -3.29 4.77 11.13
C LEU A 94 -3.02 4.84 12.63
N THR A 95 -4.06 4.62 13.44
CA THR A 95 -3.97 4.66 14.91
C THR A 95 -4.48 3.36 15.50
N ALA A 96 -3.79 2.86 16.53
CA ALA A 96 -4.20 1.68 17.27
C ALA A 96 -3.84 1.83 18.74
N ARG A 97 -4.63 1.18 19.61
CA ARG A 97 -4.38 1.26 21.06
C ARG A 97 -3.01 0.65 21.40
N ASP A 98 -2.26 1.35 22.25
CA ASP A 98 -0.96 0.92 22.77
C ASP A 98 0.13 0.69 21.69
N MET A 99 -0.07 1.25 20.49
CA MET A 99 0.85 1.17 19.36
C MET A 99 1.21 2.58 18.89
N PRO A 100 2.40 2.79 18.32
CA PRO A 100 2.74 4.07 17.71
C PRO A 100 1.88 4.31 16.46
N ASP A 101 1.47 5.56 16.28
CA ASP A 101 0.76 6.00 15.09
C ASP A 101 1.65 5.89 13.84
N LEU A 102 1.05 5.46 12.73
CA LEU A 102 1.72 5.34 11.44
C LEU A 102 1.12 6.29 10.42
N LEU A 103 1.97 6.83 9.56
CA LEU A 103 1.55 7.47 8.32
C LEU A 103 1.79 6.51 7.17
N LEU A 104 0.75 6.30 6.37
CA LEU A 104 0.79 5.60 5.11
C LEU A 104 0.52 6.60 4.00
N THR A 105 1.55 6.94 3.22
CA THR A 105 1.44 7.86 2.09
C THR A 105 1.45 7.04 0.80
N ILE A 106 0.46 7.24 -0.06
CA ILE A 106 0.41 6.62 -1.40
C ILE A 106 0.51 7.71 -2.45
N THR A 107 1.45 7.59 -3.38
CA THR A 107 1.48 8.39 -4.62
C THR A 107 1.19 7.50 -5.83
N ALA A 108 0.60 8.08 -6.85
CA ALA A 108 0.17 7.36 -8.05
C ALA A 108 0.46 8.16 -9.32
N GLU A 109 1.02 7.48 -10.31
CA GLU A 109 1.20 7.97 -11.67
C GLU A 109 0.62 6.95 -12.65
N PRO A 110 -0.46 7.27 -13.40
CA PRO A 110 -1.26 8.51 -13.35
C PRO A 110 -1.96 8.73 -12.00
N PRO A 111 -2.47 9.97 -11.73
CA PRO A 111 -3.24 10.28 -10.53
C PRO A 111 -4.33 9.24 -10.24
N ALA A 112 -4.55 8.96 -8.96
CA ALA A 112 -5.48 7.94 -8.50
C ALA A 112 -6.63 8.56 -7.72
N THR A 113 -7.72 7.81 -7.64
CA THR A 113 -8.74 7.99 -6.60
C THR A 113 -8.38 7.11 -5.42
N PHE A 114 -8.28 7.71 -4.25
CA PHE A 114 -7.98 7.04 -3.01
C PHE A 114 -9.23 6.97 -2.15
N CYS A 115 -9.52 5.81 -1.57
CA CYS A 115 -10.72 5.58 -0.75
C CYS A 115 -10.38 4.82 0.53
N ILE A 116 -11.09 5.12 1.61
CA ILE A 116 -11.23 4.26 2.78
C ILE A 116 -12.54 3.49 2.63
N HIS A 117 -12.46 2.17 2.58
CA HIS A 117 -13.62 1.28 2.53
C HIS A 117 -13.87 0.65 3.90
N HIS A 118 -15.14 0.48 4.23
CA HIS A 118 -15.59 -0.35 5.34
C HIS A 118 -15.91 -1.75 4.84
N GLY A 119 -15.66 -2.76 5.68
CA GLY A 119 -16.01 -4.15 5.39
C GLY A 119 -17.49 -4.30 5.04
N ASP A 120 -17.76 -4.80 3.85
CA ASP A 120 -19.10 -4.90 3.27
C ASP A 120 -19.27 -6.20 2.48
N ASP A 121 -20.51 -6.69 2.45
CA ASP A 121 -20.94 -7.91 1.75
C ASP A 121 -21.51 -7.62 0.35
N GLY A 122 -21.55 -6.36 -0.08
CA GLY A 122 -21.95 -5.98 -1.43
C GLY A 122 -21.03 -6.56 -2.52
N PRO A 123 -21.44 -6.53 -3.79
CA PRO A 123 -20.68 -7.12 -4.87
C PRO A 123 -19.57 -6.17 -5.42
N PRO A 124 -18.27 -6.53 -5.41
CA PRO A 124 -17.67 -7.71 -4.78
C PRO A 124 -17.41 -7.48 -3.27
N PRO A 125 -17.53 -8.55 -2.44
CA PRO A 125 -17.35 -8.42 -1.00
C PRO A 125 -15.90 -8.04 -0.70
N ARG A 126 -15.69 -7.14 0.26
CA ARG A 126 -14.37 -6.54 0.53
C ARG A 126 -14.11 -6.30 2.01
N ALA A 127 -12.82 -6.15 2.33
CA ALA A 127 -12.32 -5.76 3.64
C ALA A 127 -12.82 -6.64 4.80
N TRP A 128 -12.52 -7.94 4.71
CA TRP A 128 -12.80 -8.92 5.76
C TRP A 128 -11.50 -9.49 6.33
N TRP A 129 -11.45 -9.64 7.66
CA TRP A 129 -10.41 -10.37 8.36
C TRP A 129 -10.98 -11.62 9.01
N SER A 130 -10.18 -12.69 9.04
CA SER A 130 -10.57 -13.96 9.66
C SER A 130 -9.39 -14.56 10.41
N ARG A 131 -9.62 -14.90 11.69
CA ARG A 131 -8.66 -15.67 12.50
C ARG A 131 -8.94 -17.16 12.50
N ARG A 132 -10.17 -17.56 12.16
CA ARG A 132 -10.67 -18.94 12.25
C ARG A 132 -11.69 -19.19 11.13
N TYR A 133 -11.70 -20.40 10.61
CA TYR A 133 -12.66 -20.83 9.59
C TYR A 133 -14.11 -20.49 9.98
N LEU A 134 -14.92 -20.05 9.01
CA LEU A 134 -16.31 -19.58 9.17
C LEU A 134 -16.53 -18.33 10.04
N HIS A 135 -15.47 -17.68 10.51
CA HIS A 135 -15.57 -16.37 11.16
C HIS A 135 -15.03 -15.30 10.23
N LYS A 136 -15.74 -14.18 10.12
CA LYS A 136 -15.25 -12.97 9.47
C LYS A 136 -15.56 -11.75 10.36
N GLN A 137 -14.66 -10.78 10.33
CA GLN A 137 -14.81 -9.49 10.99
C GLN A 137 -14.58 -8.42 9.94
N ALA A 138 -15.47 -7.44 9.88
CA ALA A 138 -15.30 -6.29 9.02
C ALA A 138 -14.07 -5.50 9.47
N ILE A 139 -13.25 -5.10 8.51
CA ILE A 139 -12.09 -4.25 8.72
C ILE A 139 -12.13 -3.06 7.77
N LEU A 140 -11.22 -2.11 7.96
CA LEU A 140 -11.01 -1.04 7.00
C LEU A 140 -10.06 -1.50 5.87
N GLN A 141 -10.22 -0.93 4.69
CA GLN A 141 -9.31 -1.10 3.58
C GLN A 141 -9.03 0.24 2.92
N ILE A 142 -7.76 0.54 2.69
CA ILE A 142 -7.35 1.68 1.88
C ILE A 142 -7.17 1.19 0.46
N SER A 143 -7.76 1.88 -0.52
CA SER A 143 -7.56 1.59 -1.94
C SER A 143 -6.99 2.78 -2.68
N ALA A 144 -6.16 2.55 -3.68
CA ALA A 144 -5.77 3.53 -4.69
C ALA A 144 -6.10 2.98 -6.08
N ARG A 145 -7.02 3.63 -6.80
CA ARG A 145 -7.48 3.23 -8.13
C ARG A 145 -7.04 4.24 -9.19
N THR A 146 -6.40 3.76 -10.25
CA THR A 146 -6.01 4.56 -11.41
C THR A 146 -6.24 3.76 -12.69
N SER A 147 -6.15 4.42 -13.84
CA SER A 147 -6.31 3.77 -15.14
C SER A 147 -5.26 4.24 -16.13
N GLY A 148 -4.75 3.34 -16.95
CA GLY A 148 -3.81 3.66 -18.03
C GLY A 148 -3.19 2.43 -18.66
N ALA A 149 -2.29 2.62 -19.61
CA ALA A 149 -1.51 1.50 -20.18
C ALA A 149 -0.42 0.99 -19.21
N ALA A 150 -0.05 1.81 -18.23
CA ALA A 150 0.85 1.50 -17.14
C ALA A 150 0.50 2.38 -15.95
N CYS A 151 0.90 1.94 -14.75
CA CYS A 151 0.91 2.80 -13.59
C CYS A 151 2.13 2.51 -12.69
N ARG A 152 2.49 3.52 -11.90
CA ARG A 152 3.38 3.39 -10.76
C ARG A 152 2.64 3.84 -9.51
N LEU A 153 2.62 2.98 -8.50
CA LEU A 153 2.10 3.30 -7.17
C LEU A 153 3.24 3.19 -6.18
N THR A 154 3.47 4.23 -5.36
CA THR A 154 4.47 4.19 -4.30
C THR A 154 3.78 4.36 -2.96
N THR A 155 3.93 3.38 -2.07
CA THR A 155 3.50 3.46 -0.68
C THR A 155 4.71 3.70 0.22
N VAL A 156 4.67 4.73 1.04
CA VAL A 156 5.63 4.97 2.12
C VAL A 156 4.91 4.76 3.45
N ILE A 157 5.48 3.92 4.31
CA ILE A 157 4.99 3.64 5.65
C ILE A 157 6.04 4.12 6.65
N ARG A 158 5.66 5.01 7.55
CA ARG A 158 6.56 5.61 8.55
C ARG A 158 5.83 5.88 9.86
N LEU A 159 6.57 6.11 10.94
CA LEU A 159 5.98 6.63 12.19
C LEU A 159 5.43 8.05 11.97
N ALA A 160 4.26 8.34 12.54
CA ALA A 160 3.65 9.68 12.45
C ALA A 160 4.43 10.72 13.27
N LYS A 161 5.06 10.28 14.36
CA LYS A 161 6.03 11.06 15.14
C LYS A 161 7.29 10.21 15.29
N PRO A 162 8.50 10.79 15.15
CA PRO A 162 9.72 10.07 15.48
C PRO A 162 9.64 9.56 16.93
N PRO A 163 10.25 8.41 17.25
CA PRO A 163 10.40 8.00 18.64
C PRO A 163 11.07 9.14 19.40
N ALA A 164 10.61 9.46 20.61
CA ALA A 164 11.31 10.43 21.45
C ALA A 164 12.77 9.97 21.56
N THR A 165 13.71 10.81 21.11
CA THR A 165 15.13 10.55 21.30
C THR A 165 15.36 10.31 22.78
N ALA A 166 15.96 9.16 23.12
CA ALA A 166 16.34 8.90 24.51
C ALA A 166 17.21 10.07 24.98
N PRO A 167 16.98 10.61 26.19
CA PRO A 167 17.79 11.69 26.70
C PRO A 167 19.25 11.25 26.69
N ASP A 168 20.09 12.11 26.12
CA ASP A 168 21.53 11.95 26.02
C ASP A 168 22.07 11.65 27.43
N LYS A 169 22.54 10.42 27.64
CA LYS A 169 23.19 10.03 28.89
C LYS A 169 24.57 10.69 28.89
N ARG A 170 24.61 11.94 29.34
CA ARG A 170 25.85 12.63 29.73
C ARG A 170 26.52 11.90 30.89
#